data_AF-A0A1B6JEA3-F1
#
_entry.id   AF-A0A1B6JEA3-F1
#
_cell.length_a   1.000
_cell.length_b   1.000
_cell.length_c   1.000
_cell.angle_alpha   90.00
_cell.angle_beta   90.00
_cell.angle_gamma   90.00
#
_symmetry.space_group_name_H-M   'P 1'
#
loop_
_entity.id
_entity.type
_entity.pdbx_description
1 polymer ?
#
loop_
_entity_poly.entity_id
_entity_poly.type
_entity_poly.pdbx_seq_one_letter_code
_entity_poly.pdbx_strand_id
1 'polypeptide(L)'
;GLVPDRDVTIDESLLLYKGRLGWKQYIPLKRARFGIKSFMLCESKSGYVWNCIIYTGQGTVLGFVDEKLPVSTRVVLTLMEDLFGKGYCLTCDNFYSSPQLADILITKKTDMYGTVRLDRKEIPSKLNKKELKKNKMKKGEILGFQRGKVTVIAWKDKKIVSLISTIHSTKMIDVEKNGKIRKRPECVVAYNDTMGGVDRVDQHLSDYSTPRKRGKKYYKKIFLHLVDLALWNSLVLYKKSGGSLSPLLYRLAVVEKLIETYHTEDMRTKFGRPSNSMTPLRLSGRHFPEYLPATEKKANPTRQCAVCSRVRDANGKKIRRESRYYCPDCDVALCVSPCFRVYHTVSDI
;
A
#
# COMPACT_ATOMS: atom_id res chain seq x y z
N GLY A 1 16.69 -7.49 -11.06
CA GLY A 1 15.66 -7.31 -10.01
C GLY A 1 16.35 -7.13 -8.69
N LEU A 2 15.81 -6.30 -7.79
CA LEU A 2 16.37 -6.15 -6.44
C LEU A 2 16.11 -7.43 -5.64
N VAL A 3 17.13 -7.84 -4.90
CA VAL A 3 17.08 -8.96 -3.96
C VAL A 3 16.83 -8.37 -2.56
N PRO A 4 15.89 -8.92 -1.75
CA PRO A 4 15.67 -8.44 -0.39
C PRO A 4 16.93 -8.64 0.46
N ASP A 5 17.10 -7.82 1.51
CA ASP A 5 18.11 -8.07 2.54
C ASP A 5 17.80 -9.39 3.27
N ARG A 6 18.75 -9.88 4.08
CA ARG A 6 18.68 -11.18 4.77
C ARG A 6 17.36 -11.43 5.51
N ASP A 7 16.82 -10.42 6.18
CA ASP A 7 15.67 -10.59 7.08
C ASP A 7 14.36 -10.26 6.34
N VAL A 8 13.45 -11.24 6.33
CA VAL A 8 12.14 -11.16 5.69
C VAL A 8 11.05 -11.53 6.68
N THR A 9 9.83 -11.03 6.47
CA THR A 9 8.70 -11.24 7.37
C THR A 9 7.45 -11.66 6.62
N ILE A 10 6.67 -12.57 7.22
CA ILE A 10 5.35 -12.96 6.74
C ILE A 10 4.30 -12.54 7.76
N ASP A 11 3.32 -11.80 7.26
CA ASP A 11 2.13 -11.42 8.00
C ASP A 11 0.96 -11.13 7.04
N GLU A 12 -0.15 -10.64 7.60
CA GLU A 12 -1.43 -10.54 6.94
C GLU A 12 -1.82 -9.09 6.74
N SER A 13 -2.21 -8.75 5.52
CA SER A 13 -2.83 -7.47 5.18
C SER A 13 -4.33 -7.65 4.99
N LEU A 14 -5.10 -6.58 5.24
CA LEU A 14 -6.55 -6.58 5.10
C LEU A 14 -7.04 -5.37 4.30
N LEU A 15 -7.36 -5.59 3.03
CA LEU A 15 -7.94 -4.59 2.15
C LEU A 15 -9.43 -4.38 2.47
N LEU A 16 -9.80 -3.18 2.92
CA LEU A 16 -11.17 -2.84 3.32
C LEU A 16 -12.20 -3.12 2.21
N TYR A 17 -13.12 -4.05 2.49
CA TYR A 17 -14.22 -4.38 1.60
C TYR A 17 -15.46 -4.79 2.40
N LYS A 18 -16.57 -4.09 2.17
CA LYS A 18 -17.86 -4.34 2.86
C LYS A 18 -18.92 -5.00 1.96
N GLY A 19 -18.64 -5.19 0.68
CA GLY A 19 -19.60 -5.79 -0.26
C GLY A 19 -19.85 -7.27 0.01
N ARG A 20 -20.75 -7.87 -0.80
CA ARG A 20 -21.00 -9.31 -0.81
C ARG A 20 -19.83 -10.01 -1.49
N LEU A 21 -19.19 -10.94 -0.79
CA LEU A 21 -18.08 -11.76 -1.25
C LEU A 21 -17.91 -12.93 -0.27
N GLY A 22 -17.95 -14.16 -0.77
CA GLY A 22 -18.00 -15.37 0.07
C GLY A 22 -16.76 -15.59 0.95
N TRP A 23 -15.60 -15.10 0.50
CA TRP A 23 -14.32 -15.27 1.19
C TRP A 23 -13.82 -14.01 1.91
N LYS A 24 -14.66 -12.98 2.03
CA LYS A 24 -14.38 -11.80 2.87
C LYS A 24 -14.11 -12.22 4.31
N GLN A 25 -13.06 -11.68 4.90
CA GLN A 25 -12.64 -11.97 6.27
C GLN A 25 -13.09 -10.90 7.26
N TYR A 26 -13.35 -11.33 8.49
CA TYR A 26 -13.53 -10.46 9.66
C TYR A 26 -12.34 -10.64 10.60
N ILE A 27 -11.53 -9.59 10.77
CA ILE A 27 -10.35 -9.57 11.65
C ILE A 27 -10.52 -8.38 12.62
N PRO A 28 -11.02 -8.61 13.84
CA PRO A 28 -11.38 -7.54 14.79
C PRO A 28 -10.24 -6.56 15.10
N LEU A 29 -9.00 -7.06 15.14
CA LEU A 29 -7.81 -6.30 15.53
C LEU A 29 -7.29 -5.37 14.42
N LYS A 30 -7.65 -5.61 13.15
CA LYS A 30 -7.23 -4.76 12.04
C LYS A 30 -8.21 -3.57 11.89
N ARG A 31 -7.67 -2.39 11.54
CA ARG A 31 -8.45 -1.14 11.37
C ARG A 31 -9.65 -1.28 10.45
N ALA A 32 -9.51 -2.02 9.34
CA ALA A 32 -10.57 -2.25 8.38
C ALA A 32 -11.71 -3.13 8.92
N ARG A 33 -11.40 -4.04 9.86
CA ARG A 33 -12.24 -5.11 10.43
C ARG A 33 -12.80 -6.11 9.42
N PHE A 34 -13.36 -5.66 8.30
CA PHE A 34 -13.90 -6.48 7.23
C PHE A 34 -13.16 -6.21 5.92
N GLY A 35 -12.69 -7.26 5.25
CA GLY A 35 -11.94 -7.06 4.03
C GLY A 35 -11.52 -8.31 3.30
N ILE A 36 -10.74 -8.08 2.25
CA ILE A 36 -10.03 -9.08 1.48
C ILE A 36 -8.68 -9.28 2.17
N LYS A 37 -8.45 -10.47 2.70
CA LYS A 37 -7.20 -10.82 3.38
C LYS A 37 -6.15 -11.20 2.32
N SER A 38 -4.93 -10.74 2.52
CA SER A 38 -3.75 -11.18 1.77
C SER A 38 -2.67 -11.65 2.74
N PHE A 39 -2.00 -12.75 2.41
CA PHE A 39 -0.74 -13.13 3.03
C PHE A 39 0.38 -12.42 2.29
N MET A 40 1.28 -11.72 2.99
CA MET A 40 2.36 -10.97 2.36
C MET A 40 3.71 -11.38 2.93
N LEU A 41 4.68 -11.56 2.04
CA LEU A 41 6.09 -11.70 2.35
C LEU A 41 6.79 -10.39 2.00
N CYS A 42 7.38 -9.76 3.00
CA CYS A 42 8.07 -8.48 2.85
C CYS A 42 9.52 -8.57 3.35
N GLU A 43 10.39 -7.74 2.79
CA GLU A 43 11.66 -7.40 3.42
C GLU A 43 11.40 -6.69 4.76
N SER A 44 12.00 -7.19 5.84
CA SER A 44 11.69 -6.75 7.20
C SER A 44 11.99 -5.29 7.46
N LYS A 45 13.06 -4.74 6.86
CA LYS A 45 13.52 -3.36 7.11
C LYS A 45 12.74 -2.33 6.29
N SER A 46 12.62 -2.56 4.99
CA SER A 46 12.06 -1.58 4.06
C SER A 46 10.55 -1.72 3.86
N GLY A 47 9.99 -2.92 4.11
CA GLY A 47 8.63 -3.26 3.69
C GLY A 47 8.50 -3.55 2.19
N TYR A 48 9.58 -3.78 1.45
CA TYR A 48 9.52 -4.23 0.05
C TYR A 48 8.70 -5.52 -0.04
N VAL A 49 7.63 -5.51 -0.82
CA VAL A 49 6.74 -6.67 -0.95
C VAL A 49 7.35 -7.60 -1.99
N TRP A 50 7.86 -8.74 -1.52
CA TRP A 50 8.46 -9.77 -2.38
C TRP A 50 7.38 -10.62 -3.05
N ASN A 51 6.41 -11.09 -2.27
CA ASN A 51 5.36 -11.97 -2.75
C ASN A 51 4.07 -11.77 -1.93
N CYS A 52 2.92 -12.02 -2.53
CA CYS A 52 1.64 -11.98 -1.83
C CYS A 52 0.64 -13.00 -2.39
N ILE A 53 -0.17 -13.58 -1.50
CA ILE A 53 -1.24 -14.51 -1.84
C ILE A 53 -2.56 -13.92 -1.36
N ILE A 54 -3.51 -13.73 -2.27
CA ILE A 54 -4.86 -13.30 -1.91
C ILE A 54 -5.62 -14.52 -1.37
N TYR A 55 -6.13 -14.40 -0.14
CA TYR A 55 -6.92 -15.45 0.47
C TYR A 55 -8.34 -15.46 -0.12
N THR A 56 -8.73 -16.58 -0.74
CA THR A 56 -10.03 -16.77 -1.40
C THR A 56 -10.84 -17.90 -0.74
N GLY A 57 -10.54 -18.25 0.51
CA GLY A 57 -11.19 -19.36 1.21
C GLY A 57 -10.60 -20.70 0.80
N GLN A 58 -11.46 -21.69 0.56
CA GLN A 58 -11.05 -23.02 0.08
C GLN A 58 -10.39 -22.97 -1.31
N GLY A 59 -10.71 -21.97 -2.13
CA GLY A 59 -10.10 -21.76 -3.44
C GLY A 59 -8.76 -21.02 -3.42
N THR A 60 -8.10 -20.91 -2.25
CA THR A 60 -6.80 -20.24 -2.16
C THR A 60 -5.76 -21.07 -2.89
N VAL A 61 -5.21 -20.52 -3.97
CA VAL A 61 -4.16 -21.18 -4.75
C VAL A 61 -2.84 -21.05 -4.00
N LEU A 62 -2.27 -22.20 -3.64
CA LEU A 62 -0.95 -22.34 -3.04
C LEU A 62 -0.05 -23.14 -3.99
N GLY A 63 1.26 -23.07 -3.81
CA GLY A 63 2.22 -23.80 -4.64
C GLY A 63 2.16 -25.31 -4.43
N PHE A 64 3.05 -26.04 -5.11
CA PHE A 64 3.16 -27.50 -4.99
C PHE A 64 3.76 -27.90 -3.63
N VAL A 65 2.90 -27.94 -2.61
CA VAL A 65 3.27 -28.24 -1.22
C VAL A 65 2.38 -29.38 -0.71
N ASP A 66 2.95 -30.31 0.06
CA ASP A 66 2.24 -31.44 0.65
C ASP A 66 0.95 -30.99 1.35
N GLU A 67 -0.19 -31.47 0.84
CA GLU A 67 -1.53 -31.11 1.32
C GLU A 67 -1.81 -31.55 2.76
N LYS A 68 -1.05 -32.52 3.29
CA LYS A 68 -1.13 -32.97 4.68
C LYS A 68 -0.58 -31.91 5.65
N LEU A 69 0.18 -30.94 5.16
CA LEU A 69 0.71 -29.85 5.98
C LEU A 69 -0.39 -28.84 6.36
N PRO A 70 -0.34 -28.28 7.58
CA PRO A 70 -1.24 -27.21 7.98
C PRO A 70 -1.22 -26.04 6.98
N VAL A 71 -2.38 -25.41 6.76
CA VAL A 71 -2.51 -24.25 5.83
C VAL A 71 -1.49 -23.16 6.14
N SER A 72 -1.24 -22.88 7.43
CA SER A 72 -0.25 -21.89 7.85
C SER A 72 1.17 -22.22 7.37
N THR A 73 1.57 -23.49 7.43
CA THR A 73 2.86 -23.97 6.93
C THR A 73 2.89 -23.90 5.40
N ARG A 74 1.83 -24.33 4.71
CA ARG A 74 1.77 -24.27 3.24
C ARG A 74 1.86 -22.86 2.69
N VAL A 75 1.23 -21.88 3.35
CA VAL A 75 1.34 -20.46 3.00
C VAL A 75 2.79 -19.98 3.09
N VAL A 76 3.48 -20.28 4.20
CA VAL A 76 4.90 -19.90 4.37
C VAL A 76 5.76 -20.54 3.28
N LEU A 77 5.57 -21.84 3.03
CA LEU A 77 6.38 -22.55 2.03
C LEU A 77 6.16 -22.04 0.61
N THR A 78 4.92 -21.67 0.27
CA THR A 78 4.60 -21.07 -1.03
C THR A 78 5.22 -19.68 -1.17
N LEU A 79 5.09 -18.82 -0.15
CA LEU A 79 5.62 -17.46 -0.23
C LEU A 79 7.15 -17.43 -0.31
N MET A 80 7.83 -18.34 0.39
CA MET A 80 9.29 -18.41 0.52
C MET A 80 9.99 -19.22 -0.59
N GLU A 81 9.25 -19.79 -1.55
CA GLU A 81 9.78 -20.74 -2.55
C GLU A 81 11.07 -20.25 -3.23
N ASP A 82 11.06 -19.00 -3.71
CA ASP A 82 12.20 -18.38 -4.40
C ASP A 82 13.34 -17.95 -3.47
N LEU A 83 13.17 -18.02 -2.15
CA LEU A 83 14.14 -17.58 -1.15
C LEU A 83 14.86 -18.74 -0.43
N PHE A 84 14.41 -19.98 -0.64
CA PHE A 84 15.08 -21.15 -0.05
C PHE A 84 16.52 -21.32 -0.53
N GLY A 85 17.37 -21.86 0.33
CA GLY A 85 18.78 -22.11 -0.02
C GLY A 85 19.68 -20.88 -0.04
N LYS A 86 19.15 -19.68 0.14
CA LYS A 86 19.86 -18.40 -0.05
C LYS A 86 20.28 -17.69 1.25
N GLY A 87 20.05 -18.32 2.40
CA GLY A 87 20.49 -17.79 3.70
C GLY A 87 19.59 -16.70 4.31
N TYR A 88 18.33 -16.59 3.87
CA TYR A 88 17.36 -15.69 4.48
C TYR A 88 16.93 -16.15 5.88
N CYS A 89 16.50 -15.17 6.68
CA CYS A 89 15.90 -15.40 7.98
C CYS A 89 14.45 -14.89 8.02
N LEU A 90 13.51 -15.80 8.27
CA LEU A 90 12.08 -15.53 8.30
C LEU A 90 11.63 -15.13 9.71
N THR A 91 10.93 -13.99 9.79
CA THR A 91 10.16 -13.60 10.95
C THR A 91 8.67 -13.82 10.69
N CYS A 92 7.95 -14.44 11.62
CA CYS A 92 6.50 -14.59 11.49
C CYS A 92 5.80 -14.58 12.85
N ASP A 93 4.49 -14.35 12.83
CA ASP A 93 3.67 -14.39 14.02
C ASP A 93 3.33 -15.84 14.46
N ASN A 94 2.50 -15.95 15.49
CA ASN A 94 2.08 -17.21 16.08
C ASN A 94 1.02 -18.00 15.29
N PHE A 95 0.40 -17.38 14.27
CA PHE A 95 -0.47 -18.10 13.33
C PHE A 95 0.36 -19.02 12.45
N TYR A 96 1.56 -18.59 12.04
CA TYR A 96 2.46 -19.39 11.19
C TYR A 96 3.39 -20.31 11.96
N SER A 97 3.98 -19.82 13.04
CA SER A 97 5.11 -20.48 13.68
C SER A 97 4.72 -21.80 14.37
N SER A 98 5.58 -22.81 14.22
CA SER A 98 5.45 -24.13 14.85
C SER A 98 6.79 -24.88 14.79
N PRO A 99 7.04 -25.86 15.68
CA PRO A 99 8.20 -26.74 15.59
C PRO A 99 8.33 -27.42 14.22
N GLN A 100 7.21 -27.95 13.70
CA GLN A 100 7.15 -28.55 12.37
C GLN A 100 7.64 -27.60 11.26
N LEU A 101 7.18 -26.34 11.26
CA LEU A 101 7.63 -25.36 10.28
C LEU A 101 9.13 -25.08 10.43
N ALA A 102 9.62 -24.93 11.66
CA ALA A 102 11.03 -24.68 11.92
C ALA A 102 11.92 -25.81 11.38
N ASP A 103 11.54 -27.07 11.64
CA ASP A 103 12.27 -28.24 11.11
C ASP A 103 12.31 -28.22 9.58
N ILE A 104 11.18 -27.97 8.91
CA ILE A 104 11.11 -27.89 7.44
C ILE A 104 12.01 -26.76 6.91
N LEU A 105 11.95 -25.56 7.50
CA LEU A 105 12.75 -24.42 7.03
C LEU A 105 14.26 -24.68 7.20
N ILE A 106 14.68 -25.38 8.26
CA ILE A 106 16.06 -25.82 8.42
C ILE A 106 16.49 -26.72 7.26
N THR A 107 15.65 -27.69 6.85
CA THR A 107 15.97 -28.54 5.68
C THR A 107 16.09 -27.73 4.37
N LYS A 108 15.39 -26.59 4.29
CA LYS A 108 15.44 -25.64 3.18
C LYS A 108 16.55 -24.60 3.30
N LYS A 109 17.46 -24.75 4.27
CA LYS A 109 18.56 -23.81 4.58
C LYS A 109 18.05 -22.38 4.81
N THR A 110 16.95 -22.26 5.54
CA THR A 110 16.32 -21.00 5.90
C THR A 110 16.13 -20.97 7.41
N ASP A 111 16.63 -19.92 8.04
CA ASP A 111 16.44 -19.71 9.46
C ASP A 111 15.12 -19.00 9.72
N MET A 112 14.56 -19.20 10.90
CA MET A 112 13.37 -18.49 11.35
C MET A 112 13.39 -18.16 12.83
N TYR A 113 12.62 -17.14 13.19
CA TYR A 113 12.16 -16.91 14.56
C TYR A 113 10.81 -16.20 14.56
N GLY A 114 10.04 -16.37 15.63
CA GLY A 114 8.69 -15.84 15.68
C GLY A 114 8.03 -16.07 17.03
N THR A 115 6.94 -15.35 17.29
CA THR A 115 6.09 -15.68 18.44
C THR A 115 5.44 -17.02 18.21
N VAL A 116 5.29 -17.89 19.22
CA VAL A 116 4.70 -19.24 19.06
C VAL A 116 3.60 -19.47 20.09
N ARG A 117 2.56 -20.20 19.69
CA ARG A 117 1.54 -20.64 20.64
C ARG A 117 2.02 -21.89 21.39
N LEU A 118 1.90 -21.87 22.71
CA LEU A 118 2.36 -22.96 23.59
C LEU A 118 1.45 -24.21 23.57
N ASP A 119 0.36 -24.17 22.82
CA ASP A 119 -0.56 -25.30 22.58
C ASP A 119 -0.32 -25.97 21.22
N ARG A 120 0.73 -25.57 20.48
CA ARG A 120 1.15 -26.28 19.26
C ARG A 120 1.69 -27.67 19.61
N LYS A 121 1.54 -28.60 18.66
CA LYS A 121 2.18 -29.92 18.72
C LYS A 121 3.70 -29.77 18.88
N GLU A 122 4.32 -30.71 19.58
CA GLU A 122 5.77 -30.77 19.84
C GLU A 122 6.35 -29.65 20.72
N ILE A 123 5.52 -28.77 21.27
CA ILE A 123 5.95 -27.87 22.35
C ILE A 123 6.16 -28.70 23.63
N PRO A 124 7.31 -28.56 24.33
CA PRO A 124 7.56 -29.26 25.59
C PRO A 124 6.46 -29.02 26.61
N SER A 125 5.98 -30.09 27.26
CA SER A 125 4.90 -30.02 28.26
C SER A 125 5.21 -29.05 29.40
N LYS A 126 6.50 -28.92 29.78
CA LYS A 126 6.99 -27.97 30.78
C LYS A 126 6.77 -26.49 30.41
N LEU A 127 6.58 -26.19 29.13
CA LEU A 127 6.26 -24.84 28.64
C LEU A 127 4.76 -24.61 28.44
N ASN A 128 3.90 -25.59 28.73
CA ASN A 128 2.46 -25.38 28.57
C ASN A 128 1.97 -24.28 29.54
N LYS A 129 0.85 -23.61 29.19
CA LYS A 129 0.34 -22.48 29.98
C LYS A 129 -0.02 -22.86 31.42
N LYS A 130 -0.38 -24.11 31.71
CA LYS A 130 -0.76 -24.58 33.06
C LYS A 130 0.49 -24.70 33.93
N GLU A 131 1.54 -25.34 33.42
CA GLU A 131 2.83 -25.50 34.09
C GLU A 131 3.52 -24.16 34.33
N LEU A 132 3.54 -23.27 33.33
CA LEU A 132 4.14 -21.94 33.53
C LEU A 132 3.40 -21.10 34.59
N LYS A 133 2.08 -21.28 34.73
CA LYS A 133 1.31 -20.66 35.81
C LYS A 133 1.63 -21.30 37.17
N LYS A 134 1.71 -22.63 37.22
CA LYS A 134 2.05 -23.40 38.43
C LYS A 134 3.43 -23.04 38.96
N ASN A 135 4.41 -22.90 38.07
CA ASN A 135 5.79 -22.55 38.40
C ASN A 135 5.99 -21.08 38.81
N LYS A 136 4.94 -20.24 38.72
CA LYS A 136 4.96 -18.83 39.15
C LYS A 136 6.19 -18.06 38.64
N MET A 137 6.51 -18.17 37.35
CA MET A 137 7.66 -17.46 36.75
C MET A 137 7.69 -15.98 37.16
N LYS A 138 8.84 -15.54 37.65
CA LYS A 138 9.08 -14.17 38.08
C LYS A 138 9.30 -13.26 36.87
N LYS A 139 8.99 -11.97 37.02
CA LYS A 139 9.26 -11.00 35.96
C LYS A 139 10.76 -10.95 35.66
N GLY A 140 11.13 -11.03 34.38
CA GLY A 140 12.50 -11.11 33.88
C GLY A 140 13.00 -12.54 33.67
N GLU A 141 12.32 -13.55 34.23
CA GLU A 141 12.72 -14.94 34.11
C GLU A 141 12.50 -15.48 32.69
N ILE A 142 13.41 -16.34 32.24
CA ILE A 142 13.42 -16.97 30.93
C ILE A 142 13.59 -18.48 31.08
N LEU A 143 12.75 -19.24 30.38
CA LEU A 143 12.88 -20.68 30.23
C LEU A 143 13.08 -21.00 28.76
N GLY A 144 14.04 -21.86 28.46
CA GLY A 144 14.32 -22.30 27.09
C GLY A 144 14.45 -23.82 27.02
N PHE A 145 13.93 -24.39 25.95
CA PHE A 145 14.11 -25.79 25.60
C PHE A 145 14.63 -25.85 24.17
N GLN A 146 15.65 -26.65 23.95
CA GLN A 146 16.31 -26.75 22.65
C GLN A 146 16.36 -28.21 22.20
N ARG A 147 16.05 -28.43 20.93
CA ARG A 147 16.20 -29.70 20.22
C ARG A 147 16.95 -29.42 18.91
N GLY A 148 18.20 -29.84 18.84
CA GLY A 148 19.07 -29.50 17.70
C GLY A 148 19.18 -27.99 17.53
N LYS A 149 18.83 -27.49 16.34
CA LYS A 149 18.83 -26.05 16.01
C LYS A 149 17.57 -25.32 16.50
N VAL A 150 16.49 -26.02 16.84
CA VAL A 150 15.21 -25.40 17.23
C VAL A 150 15.16 -25.14 18.72
N THR A 151 14.97 -23.88 19.10
CA THR A 151 14.82 -23.42 20.49
C THR A 151 13.46 -22.80 20.69
N VAL A 152 12.73 -23.25 21.72
CA VAL A 152 11.49 -22.61 22.19
C VAL A 152 11.79 -21.89 23.50
N ILE A 153 11.40 -20.62 23.58
CA ILE A 153 11.67 -19.72 24.69
C ILE A 153 10.34 -19.25 25.27
N ALA A 154 10.19 -19.27 26.59
CA ALA A 154 9.15 -18.55 27.32
C ALA A 154 9.81 -17.52 28.25
N TRP A 155 9.48 -16.25 28.06
CA TRP A 155 9.99 -15.14 28.86
C TRP A 155 8.85 -14.40 29.55
N LYS A 156 9.03 -14.08 30.82
CA LYS A 156 8.02 -13.36 31.61
C LYS A 156 8.34 -11.88 31.69
N ASP A 157 7.59 -11.06 30.95
CA ASP A 157 7.51 -9.62 31.22
C ASP A 157 6.26 -9.32 32.07
N LYS A 158 5.35 -8.43 31.65
CA LYS A 158 4.01 -8.31 32.27
C LYS A 158 3.17 -9.55 32.02
N LYS A 159 3.29 -10.13 30.83
CA LYS A 159 2.70 -11.41 30.42
C LYS A 159 3.81 -12.33 29.93
N ILE A 160 3.51 -13.62 29.83
CA ILE A 160 4.43 -14.59 29.23
C ILE A 160 4.43 -14.33 27.72
N VAL A 161 5.62 -14.15 27.16
CA VAL A 161 5.88 -14.08 25.74
C VAL A 161 6.62 -15.35 25.35
N SER A 162 6.08 -16.09 24.40
CA SER A 162 6.67 -17.34 23.89
C SER A 162 7.15 -17.16 22.47
N LEU A 163 8.38 -17.58 22.21
CA LEU A 163 9.00 -17.54 20.88
C LEU A 163 9.58 -18.90 20.51
N ILE A 164 9.67 -19.14 19.21
CA ILE A 164 10.46 -20.22 18.62
C ILE A 164 11.54 -19.57 17.76
N SER A 165 12.74 -20.14 17.78
CA SER A 165 13.89 -19.64 17.04
C SER A 165 14.80 -20.77 16.59
N THR A 166 15.48 -20.56 15.48
CA THR A 166 16.51 -21.46 14.95
C THR A 166 17.94 -20.91 15.12
N ILE A 167 18.07 -19.65 15.56
CA ILE A 167 19.37 -18.96 15.68
C ILE A 167 19.63 -18.41 17.08
N HIS A 168 18.58 -18.27 17.89
CA HIS A 168 18.65 -17.63 19.20
C HIS A 168 18.61 -18.67 20.32
N SER A 169 19.32 -18.37 21.41
CA SER A 169 19.28 -19.10 22.68
C SER A 169 18.55 -18.28 23.75
N THR A 170 18.66 -18.66 25.03
CA THR A 170 18.13 -17.92 26.18
C THR A 170 18.96 -16.68 26.56
N LYS A 171 19.83 -16.22 25.66
CA LYS A 171 20.68 -15.05 25.88
C LYS A 171 19.83 -13.79 26.11
N MET A 172 20.17 -13.08 27.18
CA MET A 172 19.59 -11.79 27.55
C MET A 172 20.56 -10.67 27.19
N ILE A 173 20.04 -9.59 26.64
CA ILE A 173 20.81 -8.39 26.29
C ILE A 173 20.23 -7.17 27.00
N ASP A 174 21.09 -6.19 27.26
CA ASP A 174 20.72 -4.91 27.81
C ASP A 174 20.15 -4.01 26.71
N VAL A 175 18.91 -3.54 26.93
CA VAL A 175 18.22 -2.65 25.99
C VAL A 175 17.92 -1.35 26.72
N GLU A 176 18.43 -0.25 26.20
CA GLU A 176 18.10 1.08 26.68
C GLU A 176 16.74 1.51 26.13
N LYS A 177 15.83 1.91 27.02
CA LYS A 177 14.57 2.54 26.63
C LYS A 177 14.21 3.65 27.61
N ASN A 178 14.06 4.87 27.09
CA ASN A 178 13.76 6.08 27.85
C ASN A 178 14.77 6.32 28.99
N GLY A 179 16.08 6.20 28.70
CA GLY A 179 17.16 6.40 29.67
C GLY A 179 17.25 5.32 30.77
N LYS A 180 16.51 4.21 30.64
CA LYS A 180 16.56 3.07 31.56
C LYS A 180 17.01 1.81 30.84
N ILE A 181 18.08 1.19 31.34
CA ILE A 181 18.56 -0.11 30.87
C ILE A 181 17.64 -1.21 31.39
N ARG A 182 17.18 -2.09 30.49
CA ARG A 182 16.37 -3.26 30.82
C ARG A 182 16.90 -4.50 30.11
N LYS A 183 17.02 -5.61 30.84
CA LYS A 183 17.34 -6.91 30.26
C LYS A 183 16.16 -7.50 29.50
N ARG A 184 16.39 -7.89 28.25
CA ARG A 184 15.41 -8.57 27.38
C ARG A 184 16.07 -9.73 26.64
N PRO A 185 15.33 -10.78 26.28
CA PRO A 185 15.88 -11.84 25.44
C PRO A 185 16.28 -11.28 24.07
N GLU A 186 17.44 -11.67 23.57
CA GLU A 186 17.94 -11.27 22.25
C GLU A 186 16.92 -11.59 21.16
N CYS A 187 16.30 -12.78 21.22
CA CYS A 187 15.24 -13.20 20.30
C CYS A 187 14.02 -12.27 20.30
N VAL A 188 13.66 -11.67 21.43
CA VAL A 188 12.53 -10.73 21.53
C VAL A 188 12.88 -9.40 20.87
N VAL A 189 14.13 -8.96 21.00
CA VAL A 189 14.62 -7.74 20.36
C VAL A 189 14.64 -7.94 18.85
N ALA A 190 15.27 -9.02 18.36
CA ALA A 190 15.28 -9.39 16.95
C ALA A 190 13.86 -9.47 16.35
N TYR A 191 12.92 -10.13 17.05
CA TYR A 191 11.52 -10.20 16.61
C TYR A 191 10.87 -8.83 16.45
N ASN A 192 11.04 -7.93 17.41
CA ASN A 192 10.43 -6.59 17.34
C ASN A 192 11.03 -5.75 16.20
N ASP A 193 12.31 -5.97 15.88
CA ASP A 193 13.00 -5.24 14.82
C ASP A 193 12.57 -5.70 13.42
N THR A 194 12.27 -6.99 13.25
CA THR A 194 12.03 -7.59 11.92
C THR A 194 10.56 -7.87 11.58
N MET A 195 9.66 -8.02 12.55
CA MET A 195 8.27 -8.38 12.28
C MET A 195 7.49 -7.30 11.50
N GLY A 196 7.80 -6.01 11.72
CA GLY A 196 6.99 -4.88 11.25
C GLY A 196 7.03 -4.58 9.74
N GLY A 197 7.63 -5.43 8.90
CA GLY A 197 7.74 -5.20 7.45
C GLY A 197 6.38 -5.04 6.77
N VAL A 198 5.42 -5.93 7.07
CA VAL A 198 4.04 -5.86 6.55
C VAL A 198 3.26 -4.66 7.10
N ASP A 199 3.40 -4.36 8.39
CA ASP A 199 2.73 -3.21 9.01
C ASP A 199 3.16 -1.87 8.39
N ARG A 200 4.42 -1.74 7.96
CA ARG A 200 4.89 -0.55 7.21
C ARG A 200 4.17 -0.39 5.87
N VAL A 201 3.92 -1.49 5.17
CA VAL A 201 3.13 -1.49 3.92
C VAL A 201 1.69 -1.08 4.23
N ASP A 202 1.05 -1.71 5.21
CA ASP A 202 -0.33 -1.39 5.62
C ASP A 202 -0.49 0.08 6.03
N GLN A 203 0.48 0.65 6.74
CA GLN A 203 0.49 2.06 7.13
C GLN A 203 0.55 2.97 5.89
N HIS A 204 1.49 2.72 4.98
CA HIS A 204 1.62 3.53 3.77
C HIS A 204 0.37 3.44 2.87
N LEU A 205 -0.16 2.24 2.68
CA LEU A 205 -1.35 2.01 1.88
C LEU A 205 -2.60 2.65 2.48
N SER A 206 -2.65 2.79 3.81
CA SER A 206 -3.73 3.50 4.50
C SER A 206 -3.71 5.01 4.21
N ASP A 207 -2.52 5.62 4.21
CA ASP A 207 -2.38 7.07 4.03
C ASP A 207 -2.64 7.50 2.58
N TYR A 208 -2.31 6.63 1.63
CA TYR A 208 -2.31 6.93 0.20
C TYR A 208 -3.17 5.95 -0.61
N SER A 209 -4.30 5.51 -0.06
CA SER A 209 -5.15 4.49 -0.70
C SER A 209 -5.82 4.97 -2.00
N THR A 210 -5.55 4.31 -3.14
CA THR A 210 -6.28 4.52 -4.40
C THR A 210 -7.68 3.88 -4.40
N PRO A 211 -7.89 2.66 -3.84
CA PRO A 211 -9.21 2.06 -3.75
C PRO A 211 -10.24 2.93 -3.03
N ARG A 212 -11.24 3.45 -3.78
CA ARG A 212 -12.35 4.20 -3.16
C ARG A 212 -13.09 3.33 -2.13
N LYS A 213 -13.30 3.86 -0.93
CA LYS A 213 -14.00 3.17 0.18
C LYS A 213 -15.34 2.56 -0.27
N ARG A 214 -16.13 3.30 -1.05
CA ARG A 214 -17.48 2.93 -1.54
C ARG A 214 -17.49 2.05 -2.81
N GLY A 215 -16.34 1.64 -3.32
CA GLY A 215 -16.26 0.78 -4.52
C GLY A 215 -17.00 -0.55 -4.31
N LYS A 216 -18.01 -0.82 -5.16
CA LYS A 216 -18.87 -2.02 -5.06
C LYS A 216 -18.25 -3.30 -5.62
N LYS A 217 -17.29 -3.19 -6.54
CA LYS A 217 -16.69 -4.34 -7.25
C LYS A 217 -15.34 -4.72 -6.63
N TYR A 218 -15.25 -5.92 -6.06
CA TYR A 218 -14.06 -6.39 -5.34
C TYR A 218 -12.81 -6.48 -6.23
N TYR A 219 -12.94 -7.01 -7.45
CA TYR A 219 -11.82 -7.20 -8.37
C TYR A 219 -11.17 -5.86 -8.79
N LYS A 220 -11.97 -4.80 -8.95
CA LYS A 220 -11.44 -3.44 -9.19
C LYS A 220 -10.65 -2.92 -8.00
N LYS A 221 -11.06 -3.24 -6.77
CA LYS A 221 -10.30 -2.87 -5.58
C LYS A 221 -9.00 -3.65 -5.45
N ILE A 222 -9.01 -4.94 -5.78
CA ILE A 222 -7.78 -5.75 -5.83
C ILE A 222 -6.81 -5.15 -6.84
N PHE A 223 -7.27 -4.87 -8.06
CA PHE A 223 -6.43 -4.24 -9.09
C PHE A 223 -5.79 -2.93 -8.60
N LEU A 224 -6.59 -2.00 -8.07
CA LEU A 224 -6.07 -0.72 -7.57
C LEU A 224 -5.13 -0.90 -6.37
N HIS A 225 -5.36 -1.91 -5.53
CA HIS A 225 -4.48 -2.24 -4.43
C HIS A 225 -3.13 -2.81 -4.92
N LEU A 226 -3.14 -3.65 -5.96
CA LEU A 226 -1.91 -4.12 -6.61
C LEU A 226 -1.12 -2.96 -7.24
N VAL A 227 -1.79 -1.96 -7.80
CA VAL A 227 -1.15 -0.72 -8.28
C VAL A 227 -0.51 0.04 -7.12
N ASP A 228 -1.19 0.18 -5.97
CA ASP A 228 -0.62 0.82 -4.80
C ASP A 228 0.61 0.05 -4.25
N LEU A 229 0.58 -1.29 -4.26
CA LEU A 229 1.72 -2.13 -3.90
C LEU A 229 2.90 -1.96 -4.87
N ALA A 230 2.63 -1.88 -6.18
CA ALA A 230 3.65 -1.64 -7.18
C ALA A 230 4.29 -0.24 -7.02
N LEU A 231 3.48 0.79 -6.75
CA LEU A 231 3.97 2.13 -6.44
C LEU A 231 4.85 2.13 -5.19
N TRP A 232 4.43 1.44 -4.13
CA TRP A 232 5.22 1.29 -2.91
C TRP A 232 6.56 0.59 -3.18
N ASN A 233 6.55 -0.54 -3.88
CA ASN A 233 7.78 -1.24 -4.24
C ASN A 233 8.71 -0.35 -5.07
N SER A 234 8.18 0.42 -6.03
CA SER A 234 8.98 1.36 -6.82
C SER A 234 9.61 2.46 -5.96
N LEU A 235 8.88 2.99 -4.96
CA LEU A 235 9.42 3.96 -4.02
C LEU A 235 10.54 3.36 -3.16
N VAL A 236 10.37 2.13 -2.68
CA VAL A 236 11.42 1.43 -1.92
C VAL A 236 12.68 1.26 -2.77
N LEU A 237 12.52 0.87 -4.04
CA LEU A 237 13.64 0.76 -4.99
C LEU A 237 14.32 2.10 -5.25
N TYR A 238 13.53 3.16 -5.45
CA TYR A 238 14.04 4.52 -5.62
C TYR A 238 14.88 4.96 -4.41
N LYS A 239 14.39 4.73 -3.19
CA LYS A 239 15.12 5.04 -1.96
C LYS A 239 16.40 4.22 -1.80
N LYS A 240 16.36 2.93 -2.13
CA LYS A 240 17.56 2.07 -2.13
C LYS A 240 18.60 2.51 -3.16
N SER A 241 18.17 3.17 -4.24
CA SER A 241 19.04 3.71 -5.29
C SER A 241 19.58 5.12 -4.98
N GLY A 242 19.45 5.60 -3.73
CA GLY A 242 19.92 6.92 -3.30
C GLY A 242 18.88 8.04 -3.42
N GLY A 243 17.65 7.72 -3.83
CA GLY A 243 16.55 8.66 -3.92
C GLY A 243 16.09 9.21 -2.57
N SER A 244 15.84 10.52 -2.49
CA SER A 244 15.53 11.22 -1.24
C SER A 244 14.10 11.77 -1.16
N LEU A 245 13.31 11.65 -2.23
CA LEU A 245 11.93 12.14 -2.24
C LEU A 245 11.07 11.49 -1.14
N SER A 246 10.21 12.32 -0.56
CA SER A 246 9.15 11.84 0.32
C SER A 246 8.13 11.00 -0.47
N PRO A 247 7.38 10.10 0.20
CA PRO A 247 6.42 9.24 -0.49
C PRO A 247 5.40 10.00 -1.35
N LEU A 248 4.90 11.14 -0.84
CA LEU A 248 3.97 12.00 -1.57
C LEU A 248 4.61 12.61 -2.82
N LEU A 249 5.80 13.21 -2.69
CA LEU A 249 6.49 13.85 -3.81
C LEU A 249 6.86 12.84 -4.89
N TYR A 250 7.35 11.66 -4.48
CA TYR A 250 7.63 10.58 -5.42
C TYR A 250 6.37 10.17 -6.18
N ARG A 251 5.23 10.04 -5.49
CA ARG A 251 3.96 9.72 -6.14
C ARG A 251 3.54 10.77 -7.15
N LEU A 252 3.64 12.05 -6.80
CA LEU A 252 3.32 13.15 -7.71
C LEU A 252 4.23 13.11 -8.96
N ALA A 253 5.54 12.90 -8.78
CA ALA A 253 6.48 12.76 -9.89
C ALA A 253 6.12 11.58 -10.81
N VAL A 254 5.72 10.43 -10.27
CA VAL A 254 5.24 9.30 -11.08
C VAL A 254 3.97 9.68 -11.86
N VAL A 255 3.02 10.35 -11.22
CA VAL A 255 1.77 10.79 -11.88
C VAL A 255 2.06 11.78 -13.00
N GLU A 256 2.89 12.78 -12.75
CA GLU A 256 3.32 13.77 -13.74
C GLU A 256 3.96 13.07 -14.94
N LYS A 257 4.91 12.15 -14.70
CA LYS A 257 5.57 11.43 -15.80
C LYS A 257 4.63 10.54 -16.60
N LEU A 258 3.66 9.89 -15.95
CA LEU A 258 2.63 9.10 -16.63
C LEU A 258 1.75 10.00 -17.51
N ILE A 259 1.36 11.19 -17.03
CA ILE A 259 0.58 12.14 -17.83
C ILE A 259 1.43 12.62 -19.01
N GLU A 260 2.66 13.10 -18.79
CA GLU A 260 3.54 13.57 -19.88
C GLU A 260 3.76 12.51 -20.97
N THR A 261 3.93 11.25 -20.58
CA THR A 261 4.29 10.18 -21.53
C THR A 261 3.08 9.68 -22.32
N TYR A 262 1.91 9.64 -21.71
CA TYR A 262 0.71 9.02 -22.28
C TYR A 262 -0.44 10.00 -22.56
N HIS A 263 -0.24 11.30 -22.35
CA HIS A 263 -1.19 12.32 -22.76
C HIS A 263 -1.20 12.43 -24.28
N THR A 264 -2.24 11.91 -24.91
CA THR A 264 -2.57 12.15 -26.31
C THR A 264 -3.62 13.26 -26.39
N GLU A 265 -3.45 14.23 -27.30
CA GLU A 265 -4.42 15.31 -27.55
C GLU A 265 -5.83 14.77 -27.93
N ASP A 266 -5.91 13.53 -28.41
CA ASP A 266 -7.12 12.87 -28.92
C ASP A 266 -8.15 12.43 -27.85
N MET A 267 -7.90 12.65 -26.56
CA MET A 267 -8.92 12.43 -25.50
C MET A 267 -10.03 13.51 -25.49
N ARG A 268 -10.11 14.38 -26.52
CA ARG A 268 -11.28 15.24 -26.78
C ARG A 268 -12.31 14.54 -27.66
N THR A 269 -12.79 13.35 -27.30
CA THR A 269 -14.05 12.87 -27.88
C THR A 269 -15.19 13.70 -27.29
N LYS A 270 -15.66 14.69 -28.06
CA LYS A 270 -16.89 15.47 -27.79
C LYS A 270 -18.10 14.53 -27.74
N PHE A 271 -18.28 13.79 -26.64
CA PHE A 271 -19.52 13.08 -26.36
C PHE A 271 -20.30 13.84 -25.30
N GLY A 272 -21.27 14.64 -25.77
CA GLY A 272 -22.24 15.31 -24.91
C GLY A 272 -22.84 16.55 -25.54
N ARG A 273 -24.11 16.81 -25.22
CA ARG A 273 -24.78 18.10 -25.49
C ARG A 273 -23.93 19.22 -24.88
N PRO A 274 -23.67 20.34 -25.57
CA PRO A 274 -22.91 21.45 -25.02
C PRO A 274 -23.50 21.83 -23.66
N SER A 275 -22.68 21.79 -22.61
CA SER A 275 -23.10 22.29 -21.32
C SER A 275 -23.32 23.79 -21.42
N ASN A 276 -24.44 24.29 -20.88
CA ASN A 276 -24.63 25.73 -20.67
C ASN A 276 -23.76 26.27 -19.52
N SER A 277 -23.04 25.41 -18.78
CA SER A 277 -22.12 25.82 -17.72
C SER A 277 -20.73 26.12 -18.26
N MET A 278 -20.14 27.24 -17.82
CA MET A 278 -18.77 27.59 -18.17
C MET A 278 -17.80 26.59 -17.53
N THR A 279 -16.89 26.02 -18.33
CA THR A 279 -15.90 25.04 -17.86
C THR A 279 -14.91 25.67 -16.88
N PRO A 280 -14.67 25.08 -15.69
CA PRO A 280 -13.68 25.59 -14.71
C PRO A 280 -12.25 25.69 -15.25
N LEU A 281 -11.93 24.92 -16.29
CA LEU A 281 -10.65 24.96 -17.00
C LEU A 281 -10.36 26.32 -17.66
N ARG A 282 -11.39 27.15 -17.90
CA ARG A 282 -11.20 28.53 -18.38
C ARG A 282 -10.40 29.39 -17.39
N LEU A 283 -10.43 29.07 -16.10
CA LEU A 283 -9.78 29.84 -15.03
C LEU A 283 -8.38 29.32 -14.65
N SER A 284 -8.00 28.14 -15.15
CA SER A 284 -6.79 27.43 -14.72
C SER A 284 -5.85 27.03 -15.88
N GLY A 285 -6.31 27.12 -17.13
CA GLY A 285 -5.49 26.86 -18.32
C GLY A 285 -4.69 28.07 -18.80
N ARG A 286 -3.66 27.83 -19.64
CA ARG A 286 -3.00 28.88 -20.42
C ARG A 286 -3.81 29.10 -21.70
N HIS A 287 -4.51 30.22 -21.77
CA HIS A 287 -5.37 30.57 -22.91
C HIS A 287 -4.70 31.66 -23.74
N PHE A 288 -4.60 31.46 -25.06
CA PHE A 288 -4.01 32.42 -25.98
C PHE A 288 -5.02 32.82 -27.07
N PRO A 289 -5.09 34.11 -27.44
CA PRO A 289 -6.00 34.56 -28.47
C PRO A 289 -5.49 34.15 -29.86
N GLU A 290 -6.35 33.53 -30.66
CA GLU A 290 -6.10 33.22 -32.06
C GLU A 290 -7.16 33.86 -32.96
N TYR A 291 -6.86 34.00 -34.26
CA TYR A 291 -7.85 34.42 -35.24
C TYR A 291 -8.80 33.28 -35.57
N LEU A 292 -10.09 33.61 -35.74
CA LEU A 292 -11.07 32.67 -36.26
C LEU A 292 -10.63 32.17 -37.64
N PRO A 293 -10.63 30.85 -37.88
CA PRO A 293 -10.20 30.29 -39.15
C PRO A 293 -11.15 30.74 -40.26
N ALA A 294 -10.59 31.02 -41.44
CA ALA A 294 -11.37 31.40 -42.62
C ALA A 294 -12.38 30.31 -42.98
N THR A 295 -13.53 30.74 -43.51
CA THR A 295 -14.57 29.84 -44.03
C THR A 295 -14.69 30.06 -45.53
N GLU A 296 -15.23 29.07 -46.26
CA GLU A 296 -15.47 29.18 -47.72
C GLU A 296 -16.24 30.46 -48.12
N LYS A 297 -17.03 31.02 -47.20
CA LYS A 297 -17.86 32.21 -47.44
C LYS A 297 -17.24 33.52 -46.96
N LYS A 298 -16.26 33.48 -46.04
CA LYS A 298 -15.66 34.68 -45.43
C LYS A 298 -14.19 34.44 -45.09
N ALA A 299 -13.30 35.22 -45.69
CA ALA A 299 -11.86 35.22 -45.42
C ALA A 299 -11.53 35.74 -44.00
N ASN A 300 -12.35 36.66 -43.46
CA ASN A 300 -12.17 37.23 -42.13
C ASN A 300 -13.47 37.07 -41.30
N PRO A 301 -13.78 35.87 -40.80
CA PRO A 301 -15.00 35.65 -40.06
C PRO A 301 -14.95 36.32 -38.68
N THR A 302 -16.12 36.77 -38.24
CA THR A 302 -16.34 37.35 -36.92
C THR A 302 -17.43 36.57 -36.19
N ARG A 303 -17.30 36.46 -34.87
CA ARG A 303 -18.33 35.90 -33.97
C ARG A 303 -18.60 36.88 -32.83
N GLN A 304 -19.79 36.82 -32.25
CA GLN A 304 -20.16 37.68 -31.14
C GLN A 304 -19.29 37.39 -29.91
N CYS A 305 -18.78 38.45 -29.28
CA CYS A 305 -17.99 38.37 -28.05
C CYS A 305 -18.86 37.86 -26.89
N ALA A 306 -18.45 36.74 -26.28
CA ALA A 306 -19.18 36.10 -25.21
C ALA A 306 -19.36 37.00 -23.97
N VAL A 307 -18.33 37.78 -23.62
CA VAL A 307 -18.36 38.71 -22.48
C VAL A 307 -19.26 39.91 -22.77
N CYS A 308 -19.04 40.60 -23.90
CA CYS A 308 -19.83 41.78 -24.24
C CYS A 308 -21.32 41.46 -24.35
N SER A 309 -21.66 40.29 -24.90
CA SER A 309 -23.06 39.86 -25.07
C SER A 309 -23.86 39.76 -23.76
N ARG A 310 -23.18 39.67 -22.62
CA ARG A 310 -23.77 39.55 -21.28
C ARG A 310 -23.87 40.89 -20.54
N VAL A 311 -23.11 41.90 -20.97
CA VAL A 311 -23.12 43.24 -20.39
C VAL A 311 -24.20 44.09 -21.07
N ARG A 312 -24.84 44.98 -20.29
CA ARG A 312 -25.80 45.98 -20.79
C ARG A 312 -25.18 47.38 -20.72
N ASP A 313 -25.51 48.23 -21.68
CA ASP A 313 -25.13 49.65 -21.67
C ASP A 313 -25.99 50.46 -20.67
N ALA A 314 -25.69 51.76 -20.54
CA ALA A 314 -26.41 52.68 -19.66
C ALA A 314 -27.91 52.79 -19.96
N ASN A 315 -28.32 52.42 -21.17
CA ASN A 315 -29.71 52.41 -21.62
C ASN A 315 -30.37 51.02 -21.49
N GLY A 316 -29.70 50.07 -20.82
CA GLY A 316 -30.20 48.72 -20.57
C GLY A 316 -30.14 47.78 -21.78
N LYS A 317 -29.51 48.17 -22.89
CA LYS A 317 -29.39 47.36 -24.10
C LYS A 317 -28.15 46.46 -24.04
N LYS A 318 -28.29 45.20 -24.47
CA LYS A 318 -27.15 44.26 -24.52
C LYS A 318 -26.08 44.77 -25.47
N ILE A 319 -24.84 44.84 -25.00
CA ILE A 319 -23.69 45.23 -25.81
C ILE A 319 -23.42 44.10 -26.83
N ARG A 320 -23.44 44.43 -28.11
CA ARG A 320 -23.08 43.51 -29.19
C ARG A 320 -21.78 43.97 -29.81
N ARG A 321 -20.70 43.25 -29.51
CA ARG A 321 -19.42 43.39 -30.20
C ARG A 321 -19.09 42.10 -30.89
N GLU A 322 -18.60 42.21 -32.11
CA GLU A 322 -18.05 41.08 -32.84
C GLU A 322 -16.53 41.06 -32.68
N SER A 323 -15.95 39.87 -32.64
CA SER A 323 -14.51 39.68 -32.57
C SER A 323 -14.05 38.70 -33.64
N ARG A 324 -12.88 39.00 -34.22
CA ARG A 324 -12.10 38.05 -35.04
C ARG A 324 -11.25 37.12 -34.19
N TYR A 325 -11.10 37.42 -32.90
CA TYR A 325 -10.29 36.64 -31.98
C TYR A 325 -11.16 35.68 -31.17
N TYR A 326 -10.65 34.46 -30.97
CA TYR A 326 -11.29 33.44 -30.15
C TYR A 326 -10.25 32.67 -29.33
N CYS A 327 -10.73 31.97 -28.31
CA CYS A 327 -9.93 31.02 -27.55
C CYS A 327 -10.15 29.61 -28.14
N PRO A 328 -9.13 28.94 -28.72
CA PRO A 328 -9.28 27.59 -29.27
C PRO A 328 -9.68 26.54 -28.23
N ASP A 329 -9.18 26.68 -27.00
CA ASP A 329 -9.47 25.74 -25.91
C ASP A 329 -10.90 25.84 -25.39
N CYS A 330 -11.48 27.03 -25.44
CA CYS A 330 -12.84 27.28 -24.95
C CYS A 330 -13.87 27.43 -26.10
N ASP A 331 -13.43 27.49 -27.36
CA ASP A 331 -14.24 27.73 -28.57
C ASP A 331 -15.22 28.92 -28.44
N VAL A 332 -14.75 30.01 -27.86
CA VAL A 332 -15.51 31.26 -27.66
C VAL A 332 -14.80 32.45 -28.26
N ALA A 333 -15.55 33.29 -28.97
CA ALA A 333 -15.05 34.56 -29.48
C ALA A 333 -15.05 35.62 -28.38
N LEU A 334 -13.94 36.36 -28.29
CA LEU A 334 -13.68 37.34 -27.23
C LEU A 334 -12.93 38.53 -27.83
N CYS A 335 -13.25 39.76 -27.40
CA CYS A 335 -12.39 40.90 -27.71
C CYS A 335 -11.02 40.70 -27.06
N VAL A 336 -9.93 40.99 -27.79
CA VAL A 336 -8.53 40.80 -27.33
C VAL A 336 -8.31 41.45 -25.97
N SER A 337 -8.83 42.66 -25.78
CA SER A 337 -8.82 43.35 -24.50
C SER A 337 -10.15 44.11 -24.31
N PRO A 338 -10.72 44.15 -23.09
CA PRO A 338 -10.33 43.41 -21.88
C PRO A 338 -10.98 42.01 -21.76
N CYS A 339 -11.89 41.66 -22.67
CA CYS A 339 -12.77 40.49 -22.55
C CYS A 339 -12.02 39.17 -22.47
N PHE A 340 -10.91 39.01 -23.19
CA PHE A 340 -10.11 37.79 -23.15
C PHE A 340 -9.58 37.51 -21.74
N ARG A 341 -9.04 38.53 -21.06
CA ARG A 341 -8.60 38.41 -19.67
C ARG A 341 -9.77 38.11 -18.74
N VAL A 342 -10.83 38.91 -18.80
CA VAL A 342 -12.02 38.77 -17.92
C VAL A 342 -12.60 37.35 -18.02
N TYR A 343 -12.71 36.81 -19.24
CA TYR A 343 -13.24 35.47 -19.47
C TYR A 343 -12.39 34.35 -18.86
N HIS A 344 -11.09 34.56 -18.69
CA HIS A 344 -10.19 33.54 -18.15
C HIS A 344 -9.73 33.81 -16.71
N THR A 345 -10.16 34.92 -16.09
CA THR A 345 -9.75 35.25 -14.71
C THR A 345 -10.90 35.46 -13.72
N VAL A 346 -12.14 35.68 -14.17
CA VAL A 346 -13.27 36.03 -13.28
C VAL A 346 -14.31 34.90 -13.26
N SER A 347 -14.76 34.45 -12.07
CA SER A 347 -15.74 33.36 -11.89
C SER A 347 -17.13 33.69 -12.45
N ASP A 348 -17.54 34.95 -12.36
CA ASP A 348 -18.89 35.42 -12.71
C ASP A 348 -18.82 36.54 -13.75
N ILE A 349 -19.44 36.31 -14.92
CA ILE A 349 -19.38 37.19 -16.12
C ILE A 349 -20.79 37.44 -16.64
#